data_AF-A0A315DRP9-F1
#
_entry.id   AF-A0A315DRP9-F1
#
_cell.length_a   1.000
_cell.length_b   1.000
_cell.length_c   1.000
_cell.angle_alpha   90.00
_cell.angle_beta   90.00
_cell.angle_gamma   90.00
#
_symmetry.space_group_name_H-M   'P 1'
#
loop_
_entity.id
_entity.type
_entity.pdbx_description
1 polymer ?
#
loop_
_entity_poly.entity_id
_entity_poly.type
_entity_poly.pdbx_seq_one_letter_code
_entity_poly.pdbx_strand_id
1 'polypeptide(L)'
;MSTPHSTDSSPTPISDALHANGYWNPNWDPIAEVDKVWMEKFLNMGLHGKHMLDPKTFELIAIAVDASCTHMYAPGVRTHIRKALELGVTKEEIAAVLQLTSVLGVHTMSMGAPILLEEVAARQTTNPT
;
A
#
# COMPACT_ATOMS: atom_id res chain seq x y z
N MET A 1 -31.84 11.46 40.22
CA MET A 1 -31.75 10.65 38.99
C MET A 1 -30.56 11.18 38.20
N SER A 2 -29.41 10.51 38.31
CA SER A 2 -28.18 10.93 37.61
C SER A 2 -28.17 10.29 36.22
N THR A 3 -28.04 11.13 35.19
CA THR A 3 -27.86 10.72 33.79
C THR A 3 -26.54 9.95 33.61
N PRO A 4 -26.49 8.87 32.80
CA PRO A 4 -25.26 8.16 32.56
C PRO A 4 -24.32 9.01 31.70
N HIS A 5 -23.05 9.03 32.11
CA HIS A 5 -21.93 9.74 31.48
C HIS A 5 -21.71 9.18 30.07
N SER A 6 -21.66 10.05 29.06
CA SER A 6 -21.25 9.72 27.70
C SER A 6 -19.88 9.02 27.74
N THR A 7 -19.73 7.89 27.05
CA THR A 7 -18.44 7.23 26.87
C THR A 7 -17.50 8.17 26.13
N ASP A 8 -16.51 8.73 26.84
CA ASP A 8 -15.43 9.51 26.24
C ASP A 8 -14.62 8.56 25.33
N SER A 9 -14.91 8.58 24.03
CA SER A 9 -14.14 7.82 23.05
C SER A 9 -12.76 8.44 22.94
N SER A 10 -11.70 7.64 23.09
CA SER A 10 -10.31 8.06 22.85
C SER A 10 -10.20 8.91 21.57
N PRO A 11 -9.36 9.95 21.54
CA PRO A 11 -9.14 10.73 20.32
C PRO A 11 -8.41 9.94 19.22
N THR A 12 -7.90 8.74 19.52
CA THR A 12 -7.07 7.92 18.60
C THR A 12 -7.52 6.45 18.52
N PRO A 13 -8.80 6.15 18.27
CA PRO A 13 -9.34 4.80 18.40
C PRO A 13 -8.72 3.77 17.43
N ILE A 14 -8.33 4.18 16.22
CA ILE A 14 -7.67 3.31 15.23
C ILE A 14 -6.24 3.01 15.70
N SER A 15 -5.50 4.04 16.11
CA SER A 15 -4.14 3.87 16.63
C SER A 15 -4.12 2.95 17.84
N ASP A 16 -5.04 3.16 18.79
CA ASP A 16 -5.18 2.33 19.99
C ASP A 16 -5.49 0.86 19.63
N ALA A 17 -6.39 0.63 18.68
CA ALA A 17 -6.73 -0.70 18.20
C ALA A 17 -5.52 -1.40 17.55
N LEU A 18 -4.74 -0.67 16.75
CA LEU A 18 -3.53 -1.19 16.10
C LEU A 18 -2.43 -1.56 17.11
N HIS A 19 -2.27 -0.79 18.18
CA HIS A 19 -1.40 -1.17 19.30
C HIS A 19 -1.91 -2.43 20.00
N ALA A 20 -3.21 -2.48 20.32
CA ALA A 20 -3.80 -3.59 21.06
C ALA A 20 -3.73 -4.94 20.31
N ASN A 21 -3.87 -4.92 18.98
CA ASN A 21 -3.85 -6.13 18.16
C ASN A 21 -2.47 -6.43 17.51
N GLY A 22 -1.43 -5.67 17.85
CA GLY A 22 -0.07 -5.88 17.34
C GLY A 22 0.09 -5.59 15.84
N TYR A 23 -0.77 -4.75 15.26
CA TYR A 23 -0.63 -4.26 13.89
C TYR A 23 -0.06 -2.85 13.79
N TRP A 24 0.24 -2.21 14.92
CA TRP A 24 0.98 -0.95 14.91
C TRP A 24 2.34 -1.13 14.25
N ASN A 25 2.65 -0.25 13.31
CA ASN A 25 3.94 -0.19 12.65
C ASN A 25 4.82 0.80 13.41
N PRO A 26 5.94 0.36 14.03
CA PRO A 26 6.81 1.24 14.81
C PRO A 26 7.37 2.44 14.02
N ASN A 27 7.40 2.36 12.68
CA ASN A 27 7.78 3.50 11.85
C ASN A 27 6.79 4.68 11.92
N TRP A 28 5.62 4.49 12.53
CA TRP A 28 4.65 5.55 12.78
C TRP A 28 4.85 6.26 14.12
N ASP A 29 5.69 5.75 15.03
CA ASP A 29 5.96 6.38 16.33
C ASP A 29 6.37 7.86 16.18
N PRO A 30 7.32 8.24 15.29
CA PRO A 30 7.78 9.62 15.19
C PRO A 30 6.67 10.62 14.84
N ILE A 31 5.73 10.22 13.96
CA ILE A 31 4.64 11.13 13.56
C ILE A 31 3.51 11.14 14.58
N ALA A 32 3.26 10.02 15.27
CA ALA A 32 2.29 9.96 16.37
C ALA A 32 2.73 10.81 17.58
N GLU A 33 4.03 10.86 17.87
CA GLU A 33 4.61 11.75 18.90
C GLU A 33 4.44 13.22 18.55
N VAL A 34 4.56 13.58 17.27
CA VAL A 34 4.39 14.96 16.79
C VAL A 34 2.92 15.39 16.80
N ASP A 35 2.04 14.59 16.20
CA ASP A 35 0.60 14.88 16.16
C ASP A 35 -0.23 13.58 16.04
N LYS A 36 -0.61 13.05 17.20
CA LYS A 36 -1.45 11.85 17.29
C LYS A 36 -2.82 11.98 16.62
N VAL A 37 -3.41 13.18 16.58
CA VAL A 37 -4.74 13.40 15.99
C VAL A 37 -4.64 13.44 14.47
N TRP A 38 -3.57 14.04 13.94
CA TRP A 38 -3.26 13.94 12.52
C TRP A 38 -2.98 12.51 12.10
N MET A 39 -2.19 11.76 12.88
CA MET A 39 -1.89 10.36 12.60
C MET A 39 -3.17 9.51 12.53
N GLU A 40 -4.10 9.72 13.47
CA GLU A 40 -5.40 9.07 13.47
C GLU A 40 -6.19 9.37 12.18
N LYS A 41 -6.23 10.63 11.75
CA LYS A 41 -6.89 11.03 10.49
C LYS A 41 -6.21 10.41 9.26
N PHE A 42 -4.87 10.33 9.27
CA PHE A 42 -4.11 9.68 8.21
C PHE A 42 -4.44 8.19 8.10
N LEU A 43 -4.52 7.48 9.23
CA LEU A 43 -4.93 6.06 9.27
C LEU A 43 -6.37 5.90 8.79
N ASN A 44 -7.29 6.75 9.25
CA ASN A 44 -8.68 6.71 8.82
C ASN A 44 -8.81 6.90 7.31
N MET A 45 -8.05 7.84 6.73
CA MET A 45 -7.97 8.03 5.28
C MET A 45 -7.43 6.77 4.58
N GLY A 46 -6.32 6.21 5.05
CA GLY A 46 -5.71 5.01 4.45
C GLY A 46 -6.58 3.75 4.54
N LEU A 47 -7.44 3.65 5.57
CA LEU A 47 -8.35 2.52 5.77
C LEU A 47 -9.69 2.68 5.05
N HIS A 48 -9.96 3.82 4.42
CA HIS A 48 -11.27 4.11 3.82
C HIS A 48 -11.72 3.05 2.80
N GLY A 49 -10.78 2.47 2.04
CA GLY A 49 -11.06 1.42 1.07
C GLY A 49 -11.65 0.14 1.67
N LYS A 50 -11.47 -0.11 2.98
CA LYS A 50 -12.06 -1.28 3.68
C LYS A 50 -13.59 -1.25 3.74
N HIS A 51 -14.20 -0.10 3.52
CA HIS A 51 -15.66 0.03 3.49
C HIS A 51 -16.27 -0.29 2.11
N MET A 52 -15.44 -0.36 1.06
CA MET A 52 -15.88 -0.49 -0.33
C MET A 52 -15.50 -1.84 -0.95
N LEU A 53 -14.50 -2.51 -0.39
CA LEU A 53 -13.97 -3.78 -0.86
C LEU A 53 -14.16 -4.85 0.21
N ASP A 54 -14.30 -6.11 -0.21
CA ASP A 54 -14.22 -7.21 0.74
C ASP A 54 -12.81 -7.27 1.38
N PRO A 55 -12.68 -7.79 2.60
CA PRO A 55 -11.41 -7.79 3.32
C PRO A 55 -10.27 -8.48 2.56
N LYS A 56 -10.52 -9.57 1.81
CA LYS A 56 -9.46 -10.28 1.10
C LYS A 56 -8.93 -9.44 -0.06
N THR A 57 -9.83 -8.89 -0.87
CA THR A 57 -9.46 -8.02 -1.99
C THR A 57 -8.70 -6.79 -1.52
N PHE A 58 -9.12 -6.16 -0.42
CA PHE A 58 -8.40 -5.01 0.14
C PHE A 58 -6.94 -5.36 0.49
N GLU A 59 -6.72 -6.47 1.21
CA GLU A 59 -5.38 -6.85 1.64
C GLU A 59 -4.51 -7.27 0.44
N LEU A 60 -5.07 -7.95 -0.57
CA LEU A 60 -4.34 -8.28 -1.81
C LEU A 60 -3.91 -7.03 -2.61
N ILE A 61 -4.78 -6.02 -2.71
CA ILE A 61 -4.43 -4.74 -3.35
C ILE A 61 -3.33 -4.03 -2.56
N ALA A 62 -3.43 -4.00 -1.23
CA ALA A 62 -2.42 -3.38 -0.38
C ALA A 62 -1.05 -4.07 -0.54
N ILE A 63 -1.00 -5.40 -0.63
CA ILE A 63 0.23 -6.15 -0.97
C ILE A 63 0.79 -5.69 -2.31
N ALA A 64 -0.05 -5.58 -3.36
CA ALA A 64 0.39 -5.18 -4.69
C ALA A 64 1.01 -3.77 -4.71
N VAL A 65 0.38 -2.82 -4.00
CA VAL A 65 0.85 -1.43 -3.88
C VAL A 65 2.21 -1.39 -3.17
N ASP A 66 2.31 -2.02 -2.00
CA ASP A 66 3.54 -2.02 -1.19
C ASP A 66 4.70 -2.78 -1.86
N ALA A 67 4.40 -3.87 -2.57
CA ALA A 67 5.41 -4.69 -3.23
C ALA A 67 5.87 -4.13 -4.58
N SER A 68 5.19 -3.13 -5.13
CA SER A 68 5.54 -2.55 -6.44
C SER A 68 6.99 -2.06 -6.47
N CYS A 69 7.68 -2.23 -7.61
CA CYS A 69 9.07 -1.80 -7.76
C CYS A 69 9.25 -0.27 -7.66
N THR A 70 8.16 0.48 -7.77
CA THR A 70 8.08 1.93 -7.57
C THR A 70 7.89 2.34 -6.12
N HIS A 71 7.56 1.40 -5.22
CA HIS A 71 7.29 1.68 -3.81
C HIS A 71 8.17 0.86 -2.85
N MET A 72 8.21 -0.47 -3.01
CA MET A 72 9.04 -1.41 -2.24
C MET A 72 8.96 -1.23 -0.71
N TYR A 73 7.76 -1.00 -0.18
CA TYR A 73 7.55 -0.77 1.25
C TYR A 73 7.42 -2.07 2.04
N ALA A 74 8.56 -2.66 2.40
CA ALA A 74 8.62 -3.96 3.07
C ALA A 74 7.78 -4.10 4.37
N PRO A 75 7.68 -3.09 5.26
CA PRO A 75 6.83 -3.19 6.46
C PRO A 75 5.34 -3.39 6.13
N GLY A 76 4.85 -2.69 5.10
CA GLY A 76 3.48 -2.80 4.61
C GLY A 76 3.23 -4.17 3.98
N VAL A 77 4.11 -4.65 3.09
CA VAL A 77 4.03 -5.99 2.50
C VAL A 77 3.87 -7.07 3.58
N ARG A 78 4.72 -7.03 4.63
CA ARG A 78 4.63 -8.01 5.73
C ARG A 78 3.31 -7.94 6.48
N THR A 79 2.83 -6.73 6.74
CA THR A 79 1.57 -6.49 7.46
C THR A 79 0.38 -7.02 6.68
N HIS A 80 0.29 -6.69 5.39
CA HIS A 80 -0.85 -7.07 4.56
C HIS A 80 -0.83 -8.55 4.17
N ILE A 81 0.35 -9.17 3.97
CA ILE A 81 0.46 -10.63 3.83
C ILE A 81 -0.08 -11.33 5.08
N ARG A 82 0.29 -10.88 6.28
CA ARG A 82 -0.20 -11.48 7.53
C ARG A 82 -1.72 -11.39 7.65
N LYS A 83 -2.30 -10.21 7.40
CA LYS A 83 -3.77 -10.02 7.40
C LYS A 83 -4.47 -10.89 6.36
N ALA A 84 -3.93 -10.97 5.14
CA ALA A 84 -4.48 -11.82 4.08
C ALA A 84 -4.52 -13.29 4.50
N LEU A 85 -3.43 -13.80 5.10
CA LEU A 85 -3.37 -15.17 5.62
C LEU A 85 -4.39 -15.41 6.74
N GLU A 86 -4.54 -14.46 7.67
CA GLU A 86 -5.55 -14.52 8.74
C GLU A 86 -6.99 -14.55 8.18
N LEU A 87 -7.23 -13.93 7.02
CA LEU A 87 -8.50 -13.96 6.30
C LEU A 87 -8.69 -15.24 5.46
N GLY A 88 -7.71 -16.13 5.41
CA GLY A 88 -7.75 -17.37 4.63
C GLY A 88 -7.49 -17.17 3.13
N VAL A 89 -6.68 -16.17 2.77
CA VAL A 89 -6.06 -16.07 1.44
C VAL A 89 -4.92 -17.09 1.35
N THR A 90 -4.80 -17.78 0.23
CA THR A 90 -3.78 -18.82 0.04
C THR A 90 -2.41 -18.22 -0.30
N LYS A 91 -1.36 -19.01 -0.13
CA LYS A 91 -0.01 -18.60 -0.54
C LYS A 91 0.09 -18.44 -2.05
N GLU A 92 -0.67 -19.23 -2.79
CA GLU A 92 -0.76 -19.22 -4.24
C GLU A 92 -1.42 -17.92 -4.74
N GLU A 93 -2.49 -17.46 -4.09
CA GLU A 93 -3.12 -16.16 -4.39
C GLU A 93 -2.15 -14.99 -4.13
N ILE A 94 -1.41 -15.02 -3.02
CA ILE A 94 -0.39 -14.01 -2.70
C ILE A 94 0.75 -14.05 -3.72
N ALA A 95 1.24 -15.24 -4.08
CA ALA A 95 2.30 -15.39 -5.08
C ALA A 95 1.85 -14.87 -6.45
N ALA A 96 0.59 -15.11 -6.84
CA ALA A 96 0.02 -14.58 -8.07
C ALA A 96 0.02 -13.04 -8.07
N VAL A 97 -0.35 -12.40 -6.96
CA VAL A 97 -0.26 -10.92 -6.84
C VAL A 97 1.18 -10.44 -7.01
N LEU A 98 2.16 -11.06 -6.35
CA LEU A 98 3.57 -10.67 -6.50
C LEU A 98 4.09 -10.85 -7.94
N GLN A 99 3.66 -11.91 -8.62
CA GLN A 99 3.97 -12.13 -10.03
C GLN A 99 3.37 -11.03 -10.90
N LEU A 100 2.10 -10.66 -10.70
CA LEU A 100 1.46 -9.57 -11.42
C LEU A 100 2.18 -8.24 -11.20
N THR A 101 2.56 -7.94 -9.95
CA THR A 101 3.32 -6.74 -9.59
C THR A 101 4.69 -6.68 -10.28
N SER A 102 5.35 -7.82 -10.47
CA SER A 102 6.67 -7.87 -11.14
C SER A 102 6.65 -7.40 -12.60
N VAL A 103 5.49 -7.45 -13.26
CA VAL A 103 5.34 -7.07 -14.67
C VAL A 103 5.46 -5.56 -14.88
N LEU A 104 5.34 -4.73 -13.84
CA LEU A 104 5.48 -3.27 -13.94
C LEU A 104 6.78 -2.82 -14.64
N GLY A 105 7.85 -3.60 -14.55
CA GLY A 105 9.12 -3.31 -15.26
C GLY A 105 9.00 -3.28 -16.79
N VAL A 106 7.98 -3.92 -17.38
CA VAL A 106 7.77 -3.91 -18.84
C VAL A 106 7.50 -2.50 -19.37
N HIS A 107 6.99 -1.59 -18.54
CA HIS A 107 6.72 -0.21 -18.94
C HIS A 107 7.97 0.54 -19.42
N THR A 108 9.16 0.16 -18.93
CA THR A 108 10.43 0.68 -19.46
C THR A 108 10.58 0.39 -20.95
N MET A 109 10.20 -0.81 -21.40
CA MET A 109 10.27 -1.18 -22.82
C MET A 109 9.14 -0.56 -23.64
N SER A 110 7.93 -0.46 -23.07
CA SER A 110 6.80 0.21 -23.73
C SER A 110 7.11 1.66 -24.11
N MET A 111 7.91 2.35 -23.30
CA MET A 111 8.37 3.72 -23.59
C MET A 111 9.69 3.75 -24.36
N GLY A 112 10.66 2.94 -23.96
CA GLY A 112 12.02 2.98 -24.49
C GLY A 112 12.15 2.47 -25.93
N ALA A 113 11.37 1.46 -26.32
CA ALA A 113 11.46 0.92 -27.68
C ALA A 113 10.99 1.94 -28.75
N PRO A 114 9.84 2.64 -28.61
CA PRO A 114 9.47 3.72 -29.52
C PRO A 114 10.51 4.83 -29.60
N ILE A 115 11.00 5.31 -28.45
CA ILE A 115 12.04 6.37 -28.40
C ILE A 115 13.30 5.93 -29.15
N LEU A 116 13.76 4.69 -28.95
CA LEU A 116 14.92 4.17 -29.65
C LEU A 116 14.72 4.15 -31.17
N LEU A 117 13.54 3.75 -31.64
CA LEU A 117 13.21 3.76 -33.07
C LEU A 117 13.22 5.18 -33.65
N GLU A 118 12.69 6.17 -32.92
CA GLU A 118 12.72 7.58 -33.29
C GLU A 118 14.17 8.10 -33.43
N GLU A 119 15.04 7.81 -32.45
CA GLU A 119 16.44 8.24 -32.47
C GLU A 119 17.26 7.56 -33.59
N VAL A 120 17.01 6.27 -33.86
CA VAL A 120 17.65 5.57 -34.99
C VAL A 120 17.25 6.21 -36.32
N ALA A 121 15.97 6.53 -36.50
CA ALA A 121 15.48 7.21 -37.71
C ALA A 121 16.10 8.61 -37.87
N ALA A 122 16.15 9.41 -36.80
CA ALA A 122 16.75 10.74 -36.80
C ALA A 122 18.27 10.70 -37.09
N ARG A 123 18.97 9.66 -36.64
CA ARG A 123 20.40 9.47 -36.95
C ARG A 123 20.63 9.13 -38.43
N GLN A 124 19.74 8.35 -39.04
CA GLN A 124 19.84 8.01 -40.47
C GLN A 124 19.58 9.23 -41.37
N THR A 125 18.69 10.14 -40.99
CA THR A 125 18.42 11.36 -41.76
C THR A 125 19.54 12.40 -41.65
N THR A 126 20.25 12.43 -40.51
CA THR A 126 21.34 13.40 -40.25
C THR A 126 22.72 12.95 -40.73
N ASN A 127 22.90 11.66 -41.02
CA ASN A 127 24.15 11.10 -41.51
C ASN A 127 23.93 10.41 -42.88
N PRO A 128 23.67 11.19 -43.95
CA PRO A 128 23.55 10.64 -45.29
C PRO A 128 24.93 10.18 -45.74
N THR A 129 25.20 8.88 -45.61
CA THR A 129 26.18 8.22 -46.48
C THR A 129 25.72 8.28 -47.91
#